data_AF-A0A5R9LSL0-F1
#
_entry.id   AF-A0A5R9LSL0-F1
#
_cell.length_a   1.000
_cell.length_b   1.000
_cell.length_c   1.000
_cell.angle_alpha   90.00
_cell.angle_beta   90.00
_cell.angle_gamma   90.00
#
_symmetry.space_group_name_H-M   'P 1'
#
loop_
_entity.id
_entity.type
_entity.pdbx_description
1 polymer ?
#
loop_
_entity_poly.entity_id
_entity_poly.type
_entity_poly.pdbx_seq_one_letter_code
_entity_poly.pdbx_strand_id
1 'polypeptide(L)' 'MGVRPALLPVSPRGRRRADDRTVLNGIVWKFRTGTAWRDVPDRYGPWATLHTRFRRWALDGTFEQMLQAAQA' A
#
# COMPACT_ATOMS: atom_id res chain seq x y z
N MET A 1 35.16 -30.76 -7.30
CA MET A 1 33.78 -30.28 -7.57
C MET A 1 33.13 -29.93 -6.23
N GLY A 2 33.38 -28.73 -5.71
CA GLY A 2 32.87 -28.31 -4.39
C GLY A 2 31.65 -27.43 -4.56
N VAL A 3 30.48 -27.87 -4.09
CA VAL A 3 29.29 -27.02 -4.02
C VAL A 3 29.38 -26.19 -2.73
N ARG A 4 29.39 -24.87 -2.87
CA ARG A 4 29.29 -23.94 -1.73
C ARG A 4 27.82 -23.91 -1.28
N PRO A 5 27.51 -24.04 0.04
CA PRO A 5 26.15 -23.92 0.50
C PRO A 5 25.68 -22.46 0.32
N ALA A 6 24.47 -22.29 -0.21
CA ALA A 6 23.83 -20.98 -0.30
C ALA A 6 23.60 -20.43 1.11
N LEU A 7 24.22 -19.29 1.43
CA LEU A 7 24.28 -18.71 2.77
C LEU A 7 23.05 -17.85 3.14
N LEU A 8 21.94 -17.89 2.39
CA LEU A 8 20.75 -17.12 2.76
C LEU A 8 19.46 -17.92 2.52
N PRO A 9 18.51 -17.91 3.48
CA PRO A 9 17.19 -18.49 3.26
C PRO A 9 16.45 -17.63 2.23
N VAL A 10 16.30 -18.16 1.02
CA VAL A 10 15.36 -17.59 0.05
C VAL A 10 13.97 -17.97 0.55
N SER A 11 13.30 -17.04 1.24
CA SER A 11 11.86 -17.10 1.40
C SER A 11 11.23 -16.43 0.18
N PRO A 12 10.62 -17.18 -0.76
CA PRO A 12 9.98 -16.57 -1.93
C PRO A 12 8.57 -16.05 -1.60
N ARG A 13 8.29 -15.76 -0.32
CA ARG A 13 6.94 -15.46 0.16
C ARG A 13 6.86 -14.05 0.71
N GLY A 14 6.58 -13.12 -0.20
CA GLY A 14 6.04 -11.82 0.13
C GLY A 14 5.26 -11.32 -1.07
N ARG A 15 3.92 -11.27 -0.97
CA ARG A 15 3.07 -10.67 -2.01
C ARG A 15 3.67 -9.31 -2.38
N ARG A 16 3.97 -9.09 -3.67
CA ARG A 16 4.48 -7.81 -4.18
C ARG A 16 3.68 -6.69 -3.54
N ARG A 17 4.36 -5.81 -2.82
CA ARG A 17 3.74 -4.70 -2.09
C ARG A 17 2.82 -3.97 -3.08
N ALA A 18 1.57 -3.76 -2.68
CA ALA A 18 0.64 -3.00 -3.51
C ALA A 18 1.28 -1.65 -3.84
N ASP A 19 1.19 -1.25 -5.10
CA ASP A 19 1.73 0.02 -5.57
C ASP A 19 1.13 1.17 -4.75
N ASP A 20 1.98 1.96 -4.09
CA ASP A 20 1.54 2.97 -3.13
C ASP A 20 0.70 4.06 -3.83
N ARG A 21 0.97 4.36 -5.10
CA ARG A 21 0.17 5.29 -5.91
C ARG A 21 -1.23 4.75 -6.18
N THR A 22 -1.35 3.48 -6.54
CA THR A 22 -2.63 2.80 -6.74
C THR A 22 -3.46 2.78 -5.44
N VAL A 23 -2.83 2.48 -4.31
CA VAL A 23 -3.48 2.53 -2.99
C VAL A 23 -3.95 3.94 -2.66
N LEU A 24 -3.08 4.94 -2.82
CA LEU A 24 -3.42 6.34 -2.56
C LEU A 24 -4.61 6.79 -3.44
N ASN A 25 -4.61 6.43 -4.72
CA ASN A 25 -5.72 6.73 -5.63
C ASN A 25 -7.04 6.09 -5.16
N GLY A 26 -7.01 4.86 -4.64
CA GLY A 26 -8.17 4.20 -4.06
C GLY A 26 -8.70 4.90 -2.81
N ILE A 27 -7.80 5.33 -1.94
CA ILE A 27 -8.13 6.11 -0.73
C ILE A 27 -8.77 7.45 -1.13
N VAL A 28 -8.16 8.20 -2.05
CA VAL A 28 -8.70 9.48 -2.56
C VAL A 28 -10.07 9.28 -3.20
N TRP A 29 -10.24 8.25 -4.03
CA TRP A 29 -11.54 7.94 -4.64
C TRP A 29 -12.62 7.67 -3.58
N LYS A 30 -12.31 6.88 -2.54
CA LYS A 30 -13.23 6.61 -1.42
C LYS A 30 -13.70 7.90 -0.76
N PHE A 31 -12.78 8.83 -0.48
CA PHE A 31 -13.14 10.08 0.21
C PHE A 31 -13.88 11.07 -0.69
N ARG A 32 -13.55 11.11 -1.99
CA ARG A 32 -14.27 11.94 -2.97
C ARG A 32 -15.72 11.48 -3.17
N THR A 33 -15.98 10.19 -3.08
CA THR A 33 -17.30 9.59 -3.36
C THR A 33 -18.14 9.36 -2.11
N GLY A 34 -17.51 9.25 -0.93
CA GLY A 34 -18.20 8.95 0.33
C GLY A 34 -18.64 7.49 0.46
N THR A 35 -18.32 6.64 -0.50
CA THR A 35 -18.75 5.23 -0.53
C THR A 35 -18.11 4.40 0.58
N ALA A 36 -18.76 3.28 0.93
CA ALA A 36 -18.16 2.32 1.86
C ALA A 36 -16.88 1.71 1.26
N TRP A 37 -15.94 1.32 2.12
CA TRP A 37 -14.68 0.73 1.67
C TRP A 37 -14.88 -0.49 0.77
N ARG A 38 -15.90 -1.31 1.05
CA ARG A 38 -16.21 -2.53 0.29
C ARG A 38 -16.64 -2.24 -1.15
N ASP A 39 -17.08 -1.02 -1.43
CA ASP A 39 -17.58 -0.61 -2.75
C ASP A 39 -16.52 0.14 -3.57
N VAL A 40 -15.30 0.25 -3.05
CA VAL A 40 -14.19 0.86 -3.79
C VAL A 40 -13.82 -0.03 -4.98
N PRO A 41 -13.68 0.52 -6.20
CA PRO A 41 -13.37 -0.27 -7.38
C PRO A 41 -12.10 -1.12 -7.24
N ASP A 42 -12.19 -2.39 -7.61
CA ASP A 42 -11.10 -3.37 -7.50
C ASP A 42 -9.83 -3.00 -8.28
N ARG A 43 -9.92 -2.07 -9.24
CA ARG A 43 -8.75 -1.50 -9.94
C ARG A 43 -7.74 -0.85 -8.99
N TYR A 44 -8.17 -0.45 -7.79
CA TYR A 44 -7.31 0.11 -6.74
C TYR A 44 -6.74 -0.96 -5.80
N GLY A 45 -7.10 -2.22 -6.01
CA GLY A 45 -6.74 -3.34 -5.17
C GLY A 45 -7.77 -3.61 -4.06
N PRO A 46 -7.52 -4.64 -3.23
CA PRO A 46 -8.48 -5.09 -2.24
C PRO A 46 -8.82 -4.01 -1.21
N TRP A 47 -10.11 -3.79 -0.96
CA TRP A 47 -10.58 -2.77 -0.01
C TRP A 47 -9.93 -2.87 1.37
N ALA A 48 -9.65 -4.09 1.85
CA ALA A 48 -9.01 -4.31 3.15
C ALA A 48 -7.57 -3.77 3.18
N THR A 49 -6.86 -3.84 2.05
CA THR A 49 -5.51 -3.25 1.91
C THR A 49 -5.60 -1.73 1.92
N LEU A 50 -6.57 -1.14 1.22
CA LEU A 50 -6.80 0.31 1.22
C LEU A 50 -7.09 0.82 2.63
N HIS A 51 -8.02 0.17 3.34
CA HIS A 51 -8.39 0.56 4.70
C HIS A 51 -7.20 0.43 5.67
N THR A 52 -6.46 -0.67 5.61
CA THR A 52 -5.29 -0.90 6.47
C THR A 52 -4.20 0.14 6.20
N ARG A 53 -3.95 0.48 4.93
CA ARG A 53 -2.98 1.49 4.55
C ARG A 53 -3.41 2.88 4.95
N PHE A 54 -4.66 3.24 4.72
CA PHE A 54 -5.21 4.50 5.18
C PHE A 54 -5.00 4.67 6.69
N ARG A 55 -5.40 3.67 7.49
CA ARG A 55 -5.24 3.73 8.95
C ARG A 55 -3.77 3.86 9.35
N ARG A 56 -2.88 3.07 8.75
CA ARG A 56 -1.45 3.13 9.06
C ARG A 56 -0.85 4.50 8.73
N TRP A 57 -1.11 5.00 7.53
CA TRP A 57 -0.58 6.28 7.05
C TRP A 57 -1.10 7.49 7.82
N ALA A 58 -2.34 7.43 8.29
CA ALA A 58 -2.89 8.45 9.17
C ALA A 58 -2.26 8.42 10.57
N LEU A 59 -1.85 7.25 11.07
CA LEU A 59 -1.26 7.12 12.39
C LEU A 59 0.24 7.43 12.42
N ASP A 60 0.96 7.11 11.34
CA ASP A 60 2.42 7.28 11.26
C ASP A 60 2.86 8.60 10.59
N GLY A 61 1.92 9.48 10.27
CA GLY A 61 2.20 10.80 9.70
C GLY A 61 2.60 10.78 8.23
N THR A 62 2.35 9.69 7.51
CA THR A 62 2.73 9.55 6.10
C THR A 62 1.97 10.55 5.22
N PHE A 63 0.70 10.83 5.50
CA PHE A 63 -0.08 11.77 4.68
C PHE A 63 0.46 13.19 4.76
N GLU A 64 0.88 13.62 5.94
CA GLU A 64 1.51 14.91 6.21
C GLU A 64 2.83 15.03 5.45
N GLN A 65 3.66 13.98 5.48
CA GLN A 65 4.90 13.93 4.71
C GLN A 65 4.66 13.99 3.20
N MET A 66 3.65 13.26 2.69
CA MET A 66 3.27 13.31 1.27
C MET A 66 2.79 14.71 0.87
N LEU A 67 2.00 15.36 1.72
CA LEU A 67 1.49 16.71 1.47
C LEU A 67 2.64 17.72 1.44
N GLN A 68 3.53 17.69 2.42
CA GLN A 68 4.71 18.57 2.46
C GLN A 68 5.59 18.39 1.23
N ALA A 69 5.86 17.14 0.83
CA ALA A 69 6.65 16.86 -0.37
C ALA A 69 5.98 17.31 -1.67
N ALA A 70 4.65 17.38 -1.72
CA ALA A 70 3.90 17.85 -2.89
C ALA A 70 3.78 19.38 -2.98
N GLN A 71 4.06 20.09 -1.87
CA GLN A 71 3.97 21.55 -1.77
C GLN A 71 5.34 22.26 -1.82
N ALA A 72 6.43 21.50 -1.77
CA ALA A 72 7.80 21.98 -1.94
C ALA A 72 8.18 22.10 -3.42
#